data_AF-A0A9D1MW93-F1
#
_entry.id   AF-A0A9D1MW93-F1
#
_cell.length_a   1.000
_cell.length_b   1.000
_cell.length_c   1.000
_cell.angle_alpha   90.00
_cell.angle_beta   90.00
_cell.angle_gamma   90.00
#
_symmetry.space_group_name_H-M   'P 1'
#
loop_
_entity.id
_entity.type
_entity.pdbx_description
1 polymer ?
#
loop_
_entity_poly.entity_id
_entity_poly.type
_entity_poly.pdbx_seq_one_letter_code
_entity_poly.pdbx_strand_id
1 'polypeptide(L)'
;MISYTLLLIASVVPLWQIIVVAVLAAAVVALGITDTVLLIKNKKAEQPSQAAEQQTAEQVPQPTAAEQPLPQPPITETEDFDEEESVAAIPMMVDGKQVYVRYVFSFSAKLIQSPQEVQQRYGEIMDDVNAYAKVKTSVSWRQLRIYQGRKTLAVMLFKGRKLCMAFALNPKDYE
;
A
#
# COMPACT_ATOMS: atom_id res chain seq x y z
N MET A 1 -47.01 29.95 16.52
CA MET A 1 -45.99 29.82 17.60
C MET A 1 -44.55 29.72 17.09
N ILE A 2 -44.28 29.35 15.84
CA ILE A 2 -42.91 29.26 15.28
C ILE A 2 -42.36 30.65 14.86
N SER A 3 -43.24 31.62 14.60
CA SER A 3 -42.87 32.99 14.21
C SER A 3 -42.31 33.84 15.36
N TYR A 4 -42.71 33.59 16.61
CA TYR A 4 -42.20 34.32 17.78
C TYR A 4 -40.86 33.77 18.29
N THR A 5 -40.59 32.48 18.09
CA THR A 5 -39.32 31.85 18.48
C THR A 5 -38.16 32.27 17.58
N LEU A 6 -38.41 32.57 16.30
CA LEU A 6 -37.42 33.12 15.38
C LEU A 6 -37.07 34.59 15.69
N LEU A 7 -38.05 35.38 16.16
CA LEU A 7 -37.86 36.79 16.51
C LEU A 7 -37.09 36.98 17.83
N LEU A 8 -37.10 36.00 18.74
CA LEU A 8 -36.37 36.03 20.01
C LEU A 8 -34.89 35.63 19.91
N ILE A 9 -34.50 34.86 18.88
CA ILE A 9 -33.08 34.51 18.65
C ILE A 9 -32.33 35.69 18.02
N ALA A 10 -33.02 36.53 17.26
CA ALA A 10 -32.44 37.73 16.63
C ALA A 10 -32.12 38.87 17.61
N SER A 11 -32.64 38.84 18.85
CA SER A 11 -32.37 39.87 19.86
C SER A 11 -31.29 39.50 20.89
N VAL A 12 -30.78 38.26 20.86
CA VAL A 12 -29.81 37.75 21.84
C VAL A 12 -28.38 37.67 21.27
N VAL A 13 -28.23 37.58 19.94
CA VAL A 13 -26.92 37.53 19.31
C VAL A 13 -26.47 38.96 18.96
N PRO A 14 -25.46 39.53 19.65
CA PRO A 14 -24.96 40.85 19.31
C PRO A 14 -24.45 40.84 17.87
N LEU A 15 -24.74 41.90 17.10
CA LEU A 15 -24.35 42.07 15.70
C LEU A 15 -22.87 41.72 15.42
N TRP A 16 -21.98 41.97 16.39
CA TRP A 16 -20.57 41.64 16.25
C TRP A 16 -20.28 40.12 16.23
N GLN A 17 -21.04 39.29 16.94
CA GLN A 17 -20.87 37.83 16.88
C GLN A 17 -21.23 37.27 15.49
N ILE A 18 -22.25 37.83 14.83
CA ILE A 18 -22.62 37.43 13.47
C ILE A 18 -21.49 37.76 12.49
N ILE A 19 -20.87 38.94 12.64
CA ILE A 19 -19.72 39.35 11.83
C ILE A 19 -18.52 38.42 12.06
N VAL A 20 -18.22 38.06 13.32
CA VAL A 20 -17.11 37.14 13.65
C VAL A 20 -17.34 35.75 13.05
N VAL A 21 -18.55 35.19 13.17
CA VAL A 21 -18.88 33.87 12.60
C VAL A 21 -18.84 33.92 11.06
N ALA A 22 -19.30 34.99 10.44
CA ALA A 22 -19.23 35.16 8.99
C ALA A 22 -17.78 35.23 8.48
N VAL A 23 -16.90 35.96 9.18
CA VAL A 23 -15.46 36.04 8.83
C VAL A 23 -14.77 34.68 9.03
N LEU A 24 -15.09 33.97 10.12
CA LEU A 24 -14.53 32.64 10.39
C LEU A 24 -14.99 31.61 9.34
N ALA A 25 -16.27 31.64 8.96
CA ALA A 25 -16.79 30.81 7.88
C ALA A 25 -16.10 31.10 6.54
N ALA A 26 -15.89 32.37 6.19
CA ALA A 26 -15.16 32.76 4.98
C ALA A 26 -13.69 32.28 5.00
N ALA A 27 -13.03 32.34 6.17
CA ALA A 27 -11.66 31.84 6.32
C ALA A 27 -11.56 30.31 6.14
N VAL A 28 -12.52 29.54 6.68
CA VAL A 28 -12.57 28.08 6.50
C VAL A 28 -12.80 27.71 5.05
N VAL A 29 -13.67 28.43 4.33
CA VAL A 29 -13.89 28.24 2.89
C VAL A 29 -12.62 28.55 2.10
N ALA A 30 -11.92 29.65 2.41
CA ALA A 30 -10.66 29.99 1.76
C ALA A 30 -9.58 28.92 1.98
N LEU A 31 -9.44 28.41 3.21
CA LEU A 31 -8.50 27.34 3.53
C LEU A 31 -8.85 26.04 2.78
N GLY A 32 -10.12 25.64 2.73
CA GLY A 32 -10.56 24.48 1.95
C GLY A 32 -10.31 24.61 0.44
N ILE A 33 -10.50 25.81 -0.12
CA ILE A 33 -10.16 26.08 -1.53
C ILE A 33 -8.65 25.99 -1.75
N THR A 34 -7.83 26.52 -0.84
CA THR A 34 -6.36 26.42 -0.99
C THR A 34 -5.87 24.98 -0.91
N ASP A 35 -6.44 24.17 -0.02
CA ASP A 35 -6.04 22.78 0.19
C ASP A 35 -6.42 21.90 -1.02
N THR A 36 -7.63 22.10 -1.58
CA THR A 36 -8.07 21.41 -2.81
C THR A 36 -7.19 21.77 -4.02
N VAL A 37 -6.78 23.04 -4.16
CA VAL A 37 -5.86 23.46 -5.23
C VAL A 37 -4.46 22.86 -5.06
N LEU A 38 -3.97 22.74 -3.82
CA LEU A 38 -2.68 22.11 -3.52
C LEU A 38 -2.68 20.61 -3.85
N LEU A 39 -3.77 19.92 -3.54
CA LEU A 39 -3.94 18.50 -3.88
C LEU A 39 -4.01 18.27 -5.39
N ILE A 40 -4.69 19.14 -6.14
CA ILE A 40 -4.74 19.04 -7.61
C ILE A 40 -3.37 19.33 -8.24
N LYS A 41 -2.63 20.32 -7.72
CA LYS A 41 -1.26 20.62 -8.18
C LYS A 41 -0.32 19.43 -7.93
N ASN A 42 -0.39 18.81 -6.75
CA ASN A 42 0.43 17.64 -6.45
C ASN A 42 0.04 16.43 -7.32
N LYS A 43 -1.25 16.24 -7.62
CA LYS A 43 -1.71 15.17 -8.52
C LYS A 43 -1.30 15.38 -9.98
N LYS A 44 -1.06 16.62 -10.42
CA LYS A 44 -0.60 16.96 -11.79
C LYS A 44 0.91 16.80 -11.99
N ALA A 45 1.68 16.55 -10.93
CA ALA A 45 3.11 16.28 -11.03
C ALA A 45 3.46 14.82 -11.39
N GLU A 46 2.46 13.92 -11.49
CA GLU A 46 2.70 12.47 -11.68
C GLU A 46 2.02 11.86 -12.93
N GLN A 47 1.80 12.64 -13.98
CA GLN A 47 1.40 12.09 -15.29
C GLN A 47 2.00 12.87 -16.44
N PRO A 48 2.98 12.26 -17.13
CA PRO A 48 2.83 12.09 -18.57
C PRO A 48 3.26 10.68 -18.98
N SER A 49 2.28 9.83 -19.30
CA SER A 49 2.34 8.85 -20.41
C SER A 49 1.14 7.92 -20.27
N GLN A 50 0.10 8.19 -21.06
CA GLN A 50 -0.78 7.21 -21.69
C GLN A 50 -1.85 7.98 -22.47
N ALA A 51 -1.50 8.30 -23.71
CA ALA A 51 -2.41 8.67 -24.77
C ALA A 51 -2.18 7.66 -25.90
N ALA A 52 -3.16 6.77 -26.10
CA ALA A 52 -3.35 5.73 -27.12
C ALA A 52 -3.86 4.47 -26.37
N GLU A 53 -5.09 3.97 -26.49
CA GLU A 53 -6.13 4.11 -27.50
C GLU A 53 -7.50 3.96 -26.82
N GLN A 54 -8.45 4.80 -27.23
CA GLN A 54 -9.86 4.68 -26.90
C GLN A 54 -10.59 3.85 -27.97
N GLN A 55 -11.38 2.88 -27.47
CA GLN A 55 -12.71 2.49 -27.94
C GLN A 55 -12.87 1.71 -29.26
N THR A 56 -13.41 0.49 -29.15
CA THR A 56 -14.47 -0.03 -30.03
C THR A 56 -15.35 -1.04 -29.29
N ALA A 57 -16.62 -0.64 -29.14
CA ALA A 57 -17.87 -1.40 -29.18
C ALA A 57 -18.03 -2.74 -28.42
N GLU A 58 -18.74 -2.64 -27.29
CA GLU A 58 -19.99 -3.36 -26.99
C GLU A 58 -20.50 -4.40 -28.01
N GLN A 59 -20.49 -5.69 -27.64
CA GLN A 59 -21.60 -6.64 -27.77
C GLN A 59 -21.27 -8.03 -27.19
N VAL A 60 -22.16 -8.52 -26.32
CA VAL A 60 -22.19 -9.86 -25.71
C VAL A 60 -22.70 -10.87 -26.74
N PRO A 61 -22.06 -12.04 -26.92
CA PRO A 61 -22.67 -13.28 -26.41
C PRO A 61 -21.67 -14.30 -25.86
N GLN A 62 -22.06 -14.93 -24.74
CA GLN A 62 -21.54 -16.21 -24.28
C GLN A 62 -21.82 -17.30 -25.32
N PRO A 63 -20.90 -18.26 -25.48
CA PRO A 63 -21.31 -19.66 -25.37
C PRO A 63 -20.35 -20.50 -24.52
N THR A 64 -20.94 -21.14 -23.50
CA THR A 64 -20.88 -22.58 -23.24
C THR A 64 -19.55 -23.33 -23.46
N ALA A 65 -19.01 -23.80 -22.34
CA ALA A 65 -18.34 -25.08 -22.13
C ALA A 65 -17.15 -25.42 -23.04
N ALA A 66 -15.94 -25.20 -22.51
CA ALA A 66 -14.81 -26.08 -22.76
C ALA A 66 -14.02 -26.21 -21.45
N GLU A 67 -14.40 -27.21 -20.67
CA GLU A 67 -13.61 -27.77 -19.58
C GLU A 67 -12.33 -28.36 -20.19
N GLN A 68 -11.23 -27.61 -20.16
CA GLN A 68 -9.89 -28.14 -20.39
C GLN A 68 -9.23 -28.37 -19.03
N PRO A 69 -8.87 -29.62 -18.68
CA PRO A 69 -8.27 -29.92 -17.39
C PRO A 69 -6.87 -29.30 -17.31
N LEU A 70 -6.66 -28.37 -16.36
CA LEU A 70 -5.31 -27.97 -15.96
C LEU A 70 -4.56 -29.21 -15.44
N PRO A 71 -3.35 -29.52 -15.94
CA PRO A 71 -2.53 -30.57 -15.38
C PRO A 71 -2.10 -30.18 -13.96
N GLN A 72 -2.57 -30.92 -12.96
CA GLN A 72 -2.12 -30.79 -11.58
C GLN A 72 -0.72 -31.42 -11.45
N PRO A 73 0.30 -30.73 -10.95
CA PRO A 73 1.57 -31.36 -10.64
C PRO A 73 1.43 -32.26 -9.40
N PRO A 74 2.18 -33.39 -9.33
CA PRO A 74 2.09 -34.33 -8.23
C PRO A 74 2.66 -33.70 -6.95
N ILE A 75 1.88 -33.82 -5.87
CA ILE A 75 2.30 -33.48 -4.52
C ILE A 75 3.29 -34.57 -4.09
N THR A 76 4.55 -34.20 -3.89
CA THR A 76 5.51 -35.06 -3.20
C THR A 76 5.98 -34.26 -1.99
N GLU A 77 5.52 -34.69 -0.82
CA GLU A 77 6.05 -34.32 0.50
C GLU A 77 7.47 -34.90 0.59
N THR A 78 8.47 -34.04 0.71
CA THR A 78 9.78 -34.44 1.23
C THR A 78 10.26 -33.36 2.20
N GLU A 79 10.60 -33.84 3.38
CA GLU A 79 11.08 -33.06 4.52
C GLU A 79 12.44 -32.41 4.27
N ASP A 80 12.62 -31.29 4.96
CA ASP A 80 13.88 -30.75 5.46
C ASP A 80 15.07 -30.68 4.50
N PHE A 81 15.02 -29.73 3.56
CA PHE A 81 16.22 -29.09 3.03
C PHE A 81 15.96 -27.59 2.81
N ASP A 82 16.96 -26.76 3.08
CA ASP A 82 16.98 -25.29 2.89
C ASP A 82 16.73 -24.87 1.42
N GLU A 83 15.49 -25.05 0.93
CA GLU A 83 15.02 -24.73 -0.41
C GLU A 83 14.22 -23.43 -0.40
N GLU A 84 14.89 -22.29 -0.28
CA GLU A 84 14.22 -21.00 -0.40
C GLU A 84 14.82 -20.14 -1.50
N GLU A 85 14.68 -20.57 -2.76
CA GLU A 85 14.24 -19.71 -3.87
C GLU A 85 13.96 -20.55 -5.13
N SER A 86 13.08 -21.56 -5.07
CA SER A 86 12.60 -22.25 -6.29
C SER A 86 11.47 -21.45 -6.94
N VAL A 87 11.78 -20.22 -7.36
CA VAL A 87 10.94 -19.57 -8.38
C VAL A 87 11.10 -20.42 -9.64
N ALA A 88 10.03 -21.11 -10.03
CA ALA A 88 10.01 -22.00 -11.18
C ALA A 88 10.62 -21.27 -12.39
N ALA A 89 11.73 -21.80 -12.90
CA ALA A 89 12.42 -21.18 -14.02
C ALA A 89 11.55 -21.35 -15.27
N ILE A 90 11.11 -20.24 -15.85
CA ILE A 90 10.24 -20.27 -17.02
C ILE A 90 11.14 -20.49 -18.24
N PRO A 91 10.93 -21.54 -19.05
CA PRO A 91 11.68 -21.74 -20.28
C PRO A 91 11.26 -20.67 -21.29
N MET A 92 12.20 -19.83 -21.71
CA MET A 92 12.02 -18.84 -22.76
C MET A 92 12.92 -19.21 -23.95
N MET A 93 12.37 -19.21 -25.15
CA MET A 93 13.14 -19.42 -26.38
C MET A 93 13.71 -18.08 -26.83
N VAL A 94 15.03 -17.92 -26.75
CA VAL A 94 15.74 -16.75 -27.28
C VAL A 94 16.73 -17.27 -28.31
N ASP A 95 16.56 -16.84 -29.57
CA ASP A 95 17.47 -17.19 -30.67
C ASP A 95 17.67 -18.71 -30.87
N GLY A 96 16.57 -19.48 -30.80
CA GLY A 96 16.57 -20.94 -30.96
C GLY A 96 17.16 -21.73 -29.79
N LYS A 97 17.57 -21.07 -28.70
CA LYS A 97 18.10 -21.70 -27.48
C LYS A 97 17.09 -21.58 -26.34
N GLN A 98 16.94 -22.65 -25.57
CA GLN A 98 16.15 -22.64 -24.33
C GLN A 98 16.96 -21.91 -23.24
N VAL A 99 16.45 -20.77 -22.81
CA VAL A 99 17.00 -19.99 -21.69
C VAL A 99 16.04 -20.09 -20.52
N TYR A 100 16.56 -20.47 -19.36
CA TYR A 100 15.80 -20.51 -18.12
C TYR A 100 15.86 -19.14 -17.44
N VAL A 101 14.72 -18.46 -17.34
CA VAL A 101 14.63 -17.15 -16.67
C VAL A 101 14.07 -17.36 -15.26
N ARG A 102 14.80 -16.85 -14.25
CA ARG A 102 14.33 -16.79 -12.86
C ARG A 102 14.10 -15.35 -12.45
N TYR A 103 12.88 -15.05 -12.01
CA TYR A 103 12.55 -13.74 -11.48
C TYR A 103 12.95 -13.63 -10.01
N VAL A 104 13.76 -12.62 -9.69
CA VAL A 104 14.06 -12.25 -8.30
C VAL A 104 13.15 -11.10 -7.90
N PHE A 105 12.11 -11.43 -7.13
CA PHE A 105 11.14 -10.45 -6.66
C PHE A 105 11.73 -9.52 -5.59
N SER A 106 11.35 -8.25 -5.66
CA SER A 106 11.66 -7.27 -4.61
C SER A 106 10.82 -7.52 -3.35
N PHE A 107 11.20 -6.91 -2.23
CA PHE A 107 10.46 -6.98 -0.95
C PHE A 107 8.99 -6.61 -1.15
N SER A 108 8.73 -5.49 -1.83
CA SER A 108 7.36 -5.04 -2.13
C SER A 108 6.62 -6.01 -3.05
N ALA A 109 7.29 -6.59 -4.05
CA ALA A 109 6.68 -7.58 -4.93
C ALA A 109 6.34 -8.87 -4.17
N LYS A 110 7.21 -9.33 -3.26
CA LYS A 110 6.94 -10.48 -2.38
C LYS A 110 5.78 -10.19 -1.42
N LEU A 111 5.67 -8.96 -0.91
CA LEU A 111 4.56 -8.56 -0.04
C LEU A 111 3.22 -8.56 -0.79
N ILE A 112 3.15 -8.03 -2.01
CA ILE A 112 1.94 -8.11 -2.86
C ILE A 112 1.64 -9.56 -3.24
N GLN A 113 2.70 -10.34 -3.49
CA GLN A 113 2.75 -11.80 -3.66
C GLN A 113 2.08 -12.60 -2.54
N SER A 114 2.16 -12.08 -1.33
CA SER A 114 1.91 -12.83 -0.10
C SER A 114 0.41 -12.99 0.21
N PRO A 115 0.01 -14.01 1.00
CA PRO A 115 -1.36 -14.17 1.45
C PRO A 115 -1.88 -12.95 2.20
N GLN A 116 -3.19 -12.73 2.19
CA GLN A 116 -3.82 -11.59 2.86
C GLN A 116 -3.45 -11.49 4.35
N GLU A 117 -3.33 -12.63 5.04
CA GLU A 117 -2.90 -12.68 6.44
C GLU A 117 -1.52 -12.04 6.65
N VAL A 118 -0.54 -12.33 5.78
CA VAL A 118 0.81 -11.76 5.87
C VAL A 118 0.79 -10.25 5.60
N GLN A 119 -0.04 -9.82 4.65
CA GLN A 119 -0.22 -8.38 4.35
C GLN A 119 -0.84 -7.63 5.52
N GLN A 120 -1.83 -8.22 6.21
CA GLN A 120 -2.44 -7.65 7.41
C GLN A 120 -1.43 -7.55 8.55
N ARG A 121 -0.68 -8.63 8.83
CA ARG A 121 0.38 -8.62 9.85
C ARG A 121 1.45 -7.58 9.58
N TYR A 122 1.87 -7.43 8.33
CA TYR A 122 2.78 -6.37 7.93
C TYR A 122 2.19 -4.99 8.24
N GLY A 123 0.91 -4.77 7.93
CA GLY A 123 0.20 -3.52 8.23
C GLY A 123 0.20 -3.19 9.72
N GLU A 124 -0.21 -4.14 10.56
CA GLU A 124 -0.21 -4.01 12.03
C GLU A 124 1.17 -3.62 12.57
N ILE A 125 2.22 -4.35 12.16
CA ILE A 125 3.60 -4.06 12.57
C ILE A 125 4.01 -2.65 12.15
N MET A 126 3.61 -2.22 10.96
CA MET A 126 4.02 -0.94 10.43
C MET A 126 3.29 0.23 11.07
N ASP A 127 2.02 0.04 11.45
CA ASP A 127 1.26 0.99 12.25
C ASP A 127 1.91 1.18 13.62
N ASP A 128 2.30 0.08 14.27
CA ASP A 128 3.04 0.12 15.55
C ASP A 128 4.38 0.84 15.39
N VAL A 129 5.15 0.54 14.34
CA VAL A 129 6.45 1.18 14.07
C VAL A 129 6.28 2.68 13.83
N ASN A 130 5.24 3.09 13.12
CA ASN A 130 4.94 4.48 12.81
C ASN A 130 4.43 5.26 14.03
N ALA A 131 3.90 4.58 15.06
CA ALA A 131 3.51 5.22 16.31
C ALA A 131 4.72 5.76 17.11
N TYR A 132 5.92 5.22 16.88
CA TYR A 132 7.13 5.65 17.60
C TYR A 132 7.75 6.93 17.01
N ALA A 133 7.97 7.93 17.85
CA ALA A 133 8.58 9.18 17.45
C ALA A 133 10.03 8.99 16.93
N LYS A 134 10.34 9.67 15.82
CA LYS A 134 11.67 9.69 15.15
C LYS A 134 12.10 8.36 14.54
N VAL A 135 11.25 7.32 14.56
CA VAL A 135 11.50 6.09 13.81
C VAL A 135 11.14 6.32 12.34
N LYS A 136 12.00 5.85 11.45
CA LYS A 136 11.82 5.92 10.01
C LYS A 136 12.02 4.55 9.40
N THR A 137 11.37 4.34 8.26
CA THR A 137 11.43 3.09 7.51
C THR A 137 12.00 3.37 6.13
N SER A 138 12.80 2.44 5.61
CA SER A 138 13.40 2.52 4.27
C SER A 138 13.34 1.17 3.61
N VAL A 139 12.66 1.11 2.47
CA VAL A 139 12.56 -0.10 1.66
C VAL A 139 13.77 -0.19 0.74
N SER A 140 14.45 -1.33 0.79
CA SER A 140 15.47 -1.75 -0.15
C SER A 140 14.95 -2.90 -1.01
N TRP A 141 15.68 -3.30 -2.05
CA TRP A 141 15.21 -4.33 -2.98
C TRP A 141 14.85 -5.63 -2.29
N ARG A 142 15.65 -6.11 -1.32
CA ARG A 142 15.45 -7.41 -0.65
C ARG A 142 14.85 -7.30 0.76
N GLN A 143 14.82 -6.12 1.35
CA GLN A 143 14.52 -5.95 2.78
C GLN A 143 13.96 -4.57 3.09
N LEU A 144 13.28 -4.45 4.22
CA LEU A 144 12.85 -3.19 4.81
C LEU A 144 13.68 -2.91 6.06
N ARG A 145 14.27 -1.72 6.16
CA ARG A 145 15.03 -1.28 7.33
C ARG A 145 14.21 -0.32 8.17
N ILE A 146 14.20 -0.56 9.48
CA ILE A 146 13.62 0.31 10.49
C ILE A 146 14.78 0.93 11.27
N TYR A 147 14.85 2.24 11.28
CA TYR A 147 15.99 2.97 11.86
C TYR A 147 15.54 4.24 12.55
N GLN A 148 16.32 4.64 13.54
CA GLN A 148 16.18 5.93 14.23
C GLN A 148 17.49 6.68 14.07
N GLY A 149 17.48 7.75 13.28
CA GLY A 149 18.69 8.51 12.94
C GLY A 149 19.72 7.65 12.21
N ARG A 150 20.83 7.29 12.88
CA ARG A 150 21.90 6.43 12.35
C ARG A 150 21.89 5.00 12.91
N LYS A 151 20.96 4.68 13.81
CA LYS A 151 20.87 3.36 14.46
C LYS A 151 19.78 2.52 13.80
N THR A 152 20.13 1.33 13.32
CA THR A 152 19.15 0.34 12.86
C THR A 152 18.56 -0.39 14.06
N LEU A 153 17.22 -0.43 14.13
CA LEU A 153 16.49 -1.09 15.20
C LEU A 153 16.11 -2.51 14.80
N ALA A 154 15.56 -2.65 13.59
CA ALA A 154 15.15 -3.92 13.04
C ALA A 154 15.22 -3.93 11.51
N VAL A 155 15.27 -5.13 10.96
CA VAL A 155 15.22 -5.39 9.52
C VAL A 155 14.13 -6.42 9.26
N MET A 156 13.18 -6.10 8.39
CA MET A 156 12.20 -7.05 7.89
C MET A 156 12.64 -7.60 6.53
N LEU A 157 12.48 -8.91 6.35
CA LEU A 157 12.87 -9.62 5.13
C LEU A 157 11.96 -10.83 4.91
N PHE A 158 11.87 -11.29 3.67
CA PHE A 158 11.17 -12.54 3.36
C PHE A 158 12.15 -13.70 3.36
N LYS A 159 11.89 -14.68 4.21
CA LYS A 159 12.49 -16.02 4.16
C LYS A 159 11.43 -16.93 3.53
N GLY A 160 11.61 -17.18 2.22
CA GLY A 160 10.66 -17.94 1.42
C GLY A 160 9.29 -17.25 1.34
N ARG A 161 8.27 -17.91 1.91
CA ARG A 161 6.89 -17.40 2.00
C ARG A 161 6.57 -16.69 3.32
N LYS A 162 7.51 -16.65 4.26
CA LYS A 162 7.31 -16.08 5.59
C LYS A 162 7.91 -14.68 5.67
N LEU A 163 7.17 -13.75 6.28
CA LEU A 163 7.69 -12.45 6.67
C LEU A 163 8.47 -12.61 7.99
N CYS A 164 9.76 -12.27 7.98
CA CYS A 164 10.64 -12.38 9.13
C CYS A 164 11.12 -10.99 9.54
N MET A 165 11.31 -10.80 10.85
CA MET A 165 11.83 -9.56 11.44
C MET A 165 13.04 -9.89 12.31
N ALA A 166 14.18 -9.29 12.00
CA ALA A 166 15.41 -9.43 12.76
C ALA A 166 15.62 -8.17 13.61
N PHE A 167 15.74 -8.34 14.92
CA PHE A 167 15.97 -7.26 15.87
C PHE A 167 17.44 -7.16 16.25
N ALA A 168 17.92 -5.94 16.48
CA ALA A 168 19.29 -5.68 16.95
C ALA A 168 19.39 -5.89 18.48
N LEU A 169 19.09 -7.10 18.95
CA LEU A 169 19.19 -7.51 20.35
C LEU A 169 20.52 -8.23 20.61
N ASN A 170 21.05 -8.12 21.84
CA ASN A 170 22.20 -8.93 22.24
C ASN A 170 21.72 -10.34 22.62
N PRO A 171 22.35 -11.41 22.11
CA PRO A 171 21.92 -12.78 22.41
C PRO A 171 22.09 -13.14 23.90
N LYS A 172 23.10 -12.57 24.57
CA LYS A 172 23.39 -12.81 25.98
C LYS A 172 22.28 -12.41 26.95
N ASP A 173 21.37 -11.53 26.51
CA ASP A 173 20.27 -11.05 27.34
C ASP A 173 19.07 -12.03 27.36
N TYR A 174 19.12 -13.13 26.56
CA TYR A 174 17.99 -14.03 26.32
C TYR A 174 18.35 -15.54 26.36
N GLU A 175 19.50 -15.91 26.94
CA GLU A 175 19.88 -17.30 27.27
C GLU A 175 19.37 -17.70 28.67
#